data_AF-A0A1A8C5X2-F1
#
_entry.id   AF-A0A1A8C5X2-F1
#
_cell.length_a   1.000
_cell.length_b   1.000
_cell.length_c   1.000
_cell.angle_alpha   90.00
_cell.angle_beta   90.00
_cell.angle_gamma   90.00
#
_symmetry.space_group_name_H-M   'P 1'
#
loop_
_entity.id
_entity.type
_entity.pdbx_description
1 polymer ?
#
loop_
_entity_poly.entity_id
_entity_poly.type
_entity_poly.pdbx_seq_one_letter_code
_entity_poly.pdbx_strand_id
1 'polypeptide(L)'
;TQDVNLEPRCKTESMIHLNLSPLLNTLQVIAESWIDSLGYLLNKSAKKNLFNFRDELTQLSKKLKQSPDTVNDLKSVLSTISDIRYMSVDMEIRITDIQESYRTLAIYKAEVGEDEKELVAIIDQTWSDLYTESRQVDHSLKDVKKSFAVITKEKVEEFRQNVSIFAESFNLHGPGAVGEDLDKGLSIMDKYEEDLAKIVAEWEELTNAEKLLDLPVTVCPEVTRIQKDMSGLRQAYNVYEAQKEAKARWSETLWVDLDIQMLQDNIEGFIKSLRQLPKDVRALPVAFFLDASMNEFRESLALLQDLKHEALRDRHWEELMERTGTSFEINPASFTLENMLAMELHKYANVISDIVTSAIKELNIETQ
;
A
#
# COMPACT_ATOMS: atom_id res chain seq x y z
N THR A 1 49.76 -11.43 38.97
CA THR A 1 50.52 -10.59 39.93
C THR A 1 51.00 -11.38 41.13
N GLN A 2 50.19 -12.29 41.71
CA GLN A 2 50.62 -13.13 42.84
C GLN A 2 51.82 -14.03 42.51
N ASP A 3 51.83 -14.72 41.36
CA ASP A 3 52.96 -15.58 40.98
C ASP A 3 54.26 -14.81 40.76
N VAL A 4 54.20 -13.59 40.18
CA VAL A 4 55.36 -12.70 40.00
C VAL A 4 55.98 -12.29 41.35
N ASN A 5 55.16 -12.19 42.41
CA ASN A 5 55.62 -11.87 43.76
C ASN A 5 56.27 -13.07 44.48
N LEU A 6 56.04 -14.30 44.00
CA LEU A 6 56.61 -15.53 44.57
C LEU A 6 57.99 -15.87 43.98
N GLU A 7 58.35 -15.27 42.85
CA GLU A 7 59.63 -15.51 42.18
C GLU A 7 60.82 -14.86 42.92
N PRO A 8 61.98 -15.55 43.00
CA PRO A 8 63.16 -15.04 43.68
C PRO A 8 63.77 -13.83 42.96
N ARG A 9 64.05 -12.77 43.71
CA ARG A 9 64.59 -11.50 43.20
C ARG A 9 66.03 -11.56 42.70
N CYS A 10 66.78 -12.56 43.14
CA CYS A 10 68.15 -12.81 42.70
C CYS A 10 68.38 -14.30 42.47
N LYS A 11 69.21 -14.65 41.50
CA LYS A 11 69.66 -16.02 41.25
C LYS A 11 71.18 -16.04 41.09
N THR A 12 71.85 -16.98 41.73
CA THR A 12 73.31 -17.16 41.56
C THR A 12 73.56 -18.43 40.76
N GLU A 13 74.24 -18.31 39.63
CA GLU A 13 74.62 -19.41 38.75
C GLU A 13 76.15 -19.46 38.65
N SER A 14 76.76 -20.48 39.28
CA SER A 14 78.22 -20.63 39.40
C SER A 14 78.92 -19.39 39.98
N MET A 15 79.57 -18.56 39.16
CA MET A 15 80.27 -17.34 39.59
C MET A 15 79.52 -16.04 39.22
N ILE A 16 78.31 -16.14 38.66
CA ILE A 16 77.52 -14.99 38.17
C ILE A 16 76.30 -14.78 39.07
N HIS A 17 76.12 -13.56 39.57
CA HIS A 17 74.95 -13.14 40.34
C HIS A 17 73.98 -12.36 39.45
N LEU A 18 72.80 -12.92 39.19
CA LEU A 18 71.74 -12.32 38.39
C LEU A 18 70.76 -11.58 39.29
N ASN A 19 70.61 -10.27 39.08
CA ASN A 19 69.56 -9.47 39.69
C ASN A 19 68.31 -9.51 38.81
N LEU A 20 67.28 -10.24 39.25
CA LEU A 20 66.00 -10.39 38.56
C LEU A 20 64.97 -9.33 38.99
N SER A 21 65.28 -8.53 40.01
CA SER A 21 64.38 -7.46 40.51
C SER A 21 63.88 -6.52 39.41
N PRO A 22 64.72 -6.04 38.46
CA PRO A 22 64.23 -5.19 37.37
C PRO A 22 63.24 -5.91 36.45
N LEU A 23 63.45 -7.20 36.20
CA LEU A 23 62.57 -8.03 35.38
C LEU A 23 61.23 -8.27 36.07
N LEU A 24 61.23 -8.64 37.36
CA LEU A 24 60.02 -8.84 38.15
C LEU A 24 59.20 -7.55 38.29
N ASN A 25 59.87 -6.42 38.54
CA ASN A 25 59.20 -5.11 38.56
C ASN A 25 58.58 -4.78 37.19
N THR A 26 59.28 -5.06 36.08
CA THR A 26 58.75 -4.84 34.74
C THR A 26 57.53 -5.72 34.47
N LEU A 27 57.58 -7.00 34.84
CA LEU A 27 56.45 -7.93 34.70
C LEU A 27 55.24 -7.51 35.55
N GLN A 28 55.49 -7.01 36.75
CA GLN A 28 54.43 -6.50 37.62
C GLN A 28 53.77 -5.26 37.02
N VAL A 29 54.55 -4.28 36.56
CA VAL A 29 54.02 -3.08 35.88
C VAL A 29 53.22 -3.45 34.62
N ILE A 30 53.71 -4.42 33.82
CA ILE A 30 52.98 -4.91 32.65
C ILE A 30 51.65 -5.52 33.10
N ALA A 31 51.67 -6.46 34.05
CA ALA A 31 50.46 -7.12 34.54
C ALA A 31 49.43 -6.13 35.10
N GLU A 32 49.87 -5.13 35.85
CA GLU A 32 49.03 -4.03 36.35
C GLU A 32 48.44 -3.22 35.18
N SER A 33 49.24 -2.86 34.16
CA SER A 33 48.73 -2.16 32.98
C SER A 33 47.68 -2.95 32.19
N TRP A 34 47.80 -4.28 32.14
CA TRP A 34 46.83 -5.16 31.50
C TRP A 34 45.53 -5.23 32.31
N ILE A 35 45.64 -5.31 33.65
CA ILE A 35 44.48 -5.26 34.54
C ILE A 35 43.74 -3.94 34.38
N ASP A 36 44.46 -2.81 34.34
CA ASP A 36 43.87 -1.48 34.16
C ASP A 36 43.19 -1.36 32.79
N SER A 37 43.85 -1.83 31.73
CA SER A 37 43.31 -1.77 30.36
C SER A 37 42.06 -2.65 30.19
N LEU A 38 42.09 -3.87 30.71
CA LEU A 38 40.94 -4.79 30.67
C LEU A 38 39.81 -4.29 31.57
N GLY A 39 40.13 -3.78 32.76
CA GLY A 39 39.17 -3.17 33.67
C GLY A 39 38.47 -1.96 33.05
N TYR A 40 39.21 -1.10 32.36
CA TYR A 40 38.65 0.02 31.61
C TYR A 40 37.69 -0.44 30.49
N LEU A 41 38.07 -1.45 29.71
CA LEU A 41 37.22 -1.98 28.64
C LEU A 41 35.95 -2.65 29.18
N LEU A 42 36.09 -3.45 30.25
CA LEU A 42 34.96 -4.09 30.92
C LEU A 42 34.02 -3.03 31.51
N ASN A 43 34.55 -2.02 32.21
CA ASN A 43 33.75 -0.92 32.76
C ASN A 43 32.97 -0.20 31.65
N LYS A 44 33.66 0.21 30.58
CA LYS A 44 33.01 0.88 29.44
C LYS A 44 31.86 0.05 28.84
N SER A 45 32.05 -1.26 28.69
CA SER A 45 31.02 -2.16 28.18
C SER A 45 29.88 -2.37 29.18
N ALA A 46 30.19 -2.64 30.45
CA ALA A 46 29.24 -2.85 31.53
C ALA A 46 28.35 -1.62 31.76
N LYS A 47 28.96 -0.42 31.78
CA LYS A 47 28.27 0.87 31.88
C LYS A 47 27.27 1.05 30.75
N LYS A 48 27.70 0.84 29.50
CA LYS A 48 26.80 0.94 28.35
C LYS A 48 25.62 -0.04 28.47
N ASN A 49 25.87 -1.28 28.85
CA ASN A 49 24.85 -2.31 29.01
C ASN A 49 23.86 -1.94 30.14
N LEU A 50 24.36 -1.46 31.28
CA LEU A 50 23.56 -1.03 32.42
C LEU A 50 22.59 0.10 32.05
N PHE A 51 23.09 1.17 31.44
CA PHE A 51 22.27 2.32 31.08
C PHE A 51 21.27 2.00 29.96
N ASN A 52 21.68 1.23 28.95
CA ASN A 52 20.76 0.75 27.91
C ASN A 52 19.62 -0.08 28.51
N PHE A 53 19.96 -0.95 29.47
CA PHE A 53 18.97 -1.79 30.13
C PHE A 53 18.01 -0.97 31.00
N ARG A 54 18.53 0.02 31.75
CA ARG A 54 17.69 0.99 32.48
C ARG A 54 16.72 1.72 31.55
N ASP A 55 17.19 2.19 30.40
CA ASP A 55 16.37 2.95 29.45
C ASP A 55 15.25 2.08 28.87
N GLU A 56 15.55 0.81 28.58
CA GLU A 56 14.58 -0.20 28.16
C GLU A 56 13.49 -0.43 29.23
N LEU A 57 13.89 -0.65 30.48
CA LEU A 57 12.96 -0.80 31.62
C LEU A 57 12.08 0.45 31.81
N THR A 58 12.67 1.63 31.68
CA THR A 58 11.96 2.91 31.79
C THR A 58 10.95 3.09 30.67
N GLN A 59 11.29 2.69 29.45
CA GLN A 59 10.39 2.73 28.30
C GLN A 59 9.20 1.78 28.47
N LEU A 60 9.44 0.55 28.95
CA LEU A 60 8.39 -0.42 29.25
C LEU A 60 7.46 0.11 30.36
N SER A 61 8.01 0.66 31.45
CA SER A 61 7.20 1.25 32.52
C SER A 61 6.35 2.41 32.03
N LYS A 62 6.89 3.28 31.16
CA LYS A 62 6.14 4.39 30.58
C LYS A 62 4.96 3.91 29.73
N LYS A 63 5.17 2.90 28.88
CA LYS A 63 4.10 2.32 28.05
C LYS A 63 3.03 1.64 28.91
N LEU A 64 3.45 0.93 29.95
CA LEU A 64 2.53 0.24 30.86
C LEU A 64 1.60 1.19 31.62
N LYS A 65 2.10 2.38 31.97
CA LYS A 65 1.35 3.43 32.71
C LYS A 65 0.44 4.28 31.84
N GLN A 66 0.39 4.06 30.52
CA GLN A 66 -0.55 4.78 29.65
C GLN A 66 -1.99 4.31 29.95
N SER A 67 -2.88 5.26 30.20
CA SER A 67 -4.32 4.98 30.26
C SER A 67 -4.82 4.67 28.85
N PRO A 68 -5.44 3.50 28.63
CA PRO A 68 -5.95 3.18 27.31
C PRO A 68 -7.29 3.85 27.06
N ASP A 69 -7.26 4.98 26.35
CA ASP A 69 -8.48 5.71 25.96
C ASP A 69 -9.04 5.19 24.61
N THR A 70 -8.17 4.64 23.75
CA THR A 70 -8.55 4.01 22.48
C THR A 70 -8.23 2.52 22.44
N VAL A 71 -8.79 1.80 21.46
CA VAL A 71 -8.45 0.39 21.20
C VAL A 71 -6.96 0.22 20.87
N ASN A 72 -6.36 1.19 20.18
CA ASN A 72 -4.93 1.19 19.85
C ASN A 72 -4.05 1.41 21.10
N ASP A 73 -4.50 2.25 22.04
CA ASP A 73 -3.80 2.42 23.31
C ASP A 73 -3.90 1.15 24.15
N LEU A 74 -5.08 0.51 24.19
CA LEU A 74 -5.27 -0.78 24.83
C LEU A 74 -4.34 -1.84 24.21
N LYS A 75 -4.20 -1.85 22.87
CA LYS A 75 -3.26 -2.73 22.16
C LYS A 75 -1.82 -2.52 22.60
N SER A 76 -1.39 -1.27 22.66
CA SER A 76 -0.03 -0.91 23.09
C SER A 76 0.27 -1.43 24.50
N VAL A 77 -0.66 -1.22 25.43
CA VAL A 77 -0.52 -1.67 26.83
C VAL A 77 -0.54 -3.21 26.92
N LEU A 78 -1.46 -3.89 26.24
CA LEU A 78 -1.54 -5.36 26.24
C LEU A 78 -0.35 -6.05 25.56
N SER A 79 0.18 -5.45 24.49
CA SER A 79 1.43 -5.91 23.87
C SER A 79 2.58 -5.77 24.86
N THR A 80 2.70 -4.61 25.51
CA THR A 80 3.77 -4.36 26.50
C THR A 80 3.69 -5.36 27.67
N ILE A 81 2.49 -5.68 28.17
CA ILE A 81 2.29 -6.70 29.20
C ILE A 81 2.76 -8.08 28.71
N SER A 82 2.42 -8.43 27.47
CA SER A 82 2.82 -9.71 26.86
C SER A 82 4.34 -9.80 26.67
N ASP A 83 4.96 -8.71 26.22
CA ASP A 83 6.40 -8.59 26.02
C ASP A 83 7.14 -8.74 27.35
N ILE A 84 6.72 -8.02 28.40
CA ILE A 84 7.27 -8.15 29.77
C ILE A 84 7.19 -9.60 30.25
N ARG A 85 6.08 -10.29 29.98
CA ARG A 85 5.91 -11.69 30.35
C ARG A 85 6.86 -12.62 29.58
N TYR A 86 6.99 -12.43 28.27
CA TYR A 86 7.81 -13.26 27.40
C TYR A 86 9.30 -13.10 27.67
N MET A 87 9.76 -11.86 27.90
CA MET A 87 11.17 -11.53 28.10
C MET A 87 11.70 -11.90 29.49
N SER A 88 10.86 -12.41 30.41
CA SER A 88 11.21 -12.59 31.83
C SER A 88 12.49 -13.38 32.08
N VAL A 89 12.68 -14.50 31.37
CA VAL A 89 13.89 -15.33 31.49
C VAL A 89 15.12 -14.60 30.93
N ASP A 90 14.98 -13.94 29.78
CA ASP A 90 16.07 -13.20 29.14
C ASP A 90 16.52 -12.01 30.01
N MET A 91 15.58 -11.36 30.70
CA MET A 91 15.89 -10.26 31.63
C MET A 91 16.67 -10.73 32.84
N GLU A 92 16.33 -11.87 33.43
CA GLU A 92 17.07 -12.44 34.58
C GLU A 92 18.53 -12.76 34.21
N ILE A 93 18.76 -13.30 33.01
CA ILE A 93 20.11 -13.56 32.50
C ILE A 93 20.91 -12.25 32.36
N ARG A 94 20.30 -11.21 31.77
CA ARG A 94 20.95 -9.90 31.60
C ARG A 94 21.26 -9.20 32.92
N ILE A 95 20.34 -9.28 33.89
CA ILE A 95 20.57 -8.75 35.26
C ILE A 95 21.78 -9.43 35.89
N THR A 96 21.85 -10.76 35.79
CA THR A 96 22.95 -11.55 36.34
C THR A 96 24.29 -11.18 35.69
N ASP A 97 24.34 -11.05 34.36
CA ASP A 97 25.54 -10.67 33.62
C ASP A 97 26.06 -9.26 34.02
N ILE A 98 25.14 -8.31 34.18
CA ILE A 98 25.46 -6.96 34.68
C ILE A 98 26.03 -7.06 36.10
N GLN A 99 25.36 -7.76 37.02
CA GLN A 99 25.81 -7.90 38.41
C GLN A 99 27.20 -8.55 38.49
N GLU A 100 27.46 -9.60 37.71
CA GLU A 100 28.75 -10.29 37.67
C GLU A 100 29.87 -9.42 37.07
N SER A 101 29.55 -8.60 36.07
CA SER A 101 30.49 -7.63 35.50
C SER A 101 30.93 -6.60 36.54
N TYR A 102 29.98 -6.02 37.29
CA TYR A 102 30.29 -5.05 38.35
C TYR A 102 30.95 -5.71 39.58
N ARG A 103 30.60 -6.96 39.91
CA ARG A 103 31.31 -7.75 40.94
C ARG A 103 32.78 -7.95 40.56
N THR A 104 33.06 -8.25 39.29
CA THR A 104 34.42 -8.41 38.76
C THR A 104 35.20 -7.09 38.84
N LEU A 105 34.60 -5.97 38.42
CA LEU A 105 35.21 -4.64 38.55
C LEU A 105 35.55 -4.31 40.01
N ALA A 106 34.68 -4.66 40.97
CA ALA A 106 34.92 -4.47 42.39
C ALA A 106 36.11 -5.31 42.92
N ILE A 107 36.24 -6.57 42.48
CA ILE A 107 37.37 -7.45 42.86
C ILE A 107 38.71 -6.85 42.44
N TYR A 108 38.77 -6.29 41.25
CA TYR A 108 39.97 -5.64 40.72
C TYR A 108 40.12 -4.17 41.11
N LYS A 109 39.23 -3.66 41.99
CA LYS A 109 39.24 -2.28 42.50
C LYS A 109 39.21 -1.21 41.40
N ALA A 110 38.54 -1.49 40.30
CA ALA A 110 38.33 -0.50 39.24
C ALA A 110 37.44 0.64 39.76
N GLU A 111 37.73 1.88 39.34
CA GLU A 111 36.89 3.03 39.68
C GLU A 111 35.55 2.95 38.93
N VAL A 112 34.45 2.98 39.69
CA VAL A 112 33.08 2.93 39.18
C VAL A 112 32.29 4.08 39.81
N GLY A 113 31.48 4.77 39.00
CA GLY A 113 30.62 5.87 39.47
C GLY A 113 29.60 5.42 40.52
N GLU A 114 29.24 6.31 41.45
CA GLU A 114 28.28 5.98 42.50
C GLU A 114 26.87 5.77 41.93
N ASP A 115 26.52 6.51 40.88
CA ASP A 115 25.29 6.35 40.10
C ASP A 115 25.15 4.94 39.50
N GLU A 116 26.26 4.36 39.03
CA GLU A 116 26.28 3.00 38.49
C GLU A 116 26.09 1.95 39.59
N LYS A 117 26.74 2.12 40.75
CA LYS A 117 26.60 1.19 41.88
C LYS A 117 25.18 1.18 42.44
N GLU A 118 24.60 2.37 42.62
CA GLU A 118 23.20 2.51 43.04
C GLU A 118 22.27 1.83 42.04
N LEU A 119 22.46 2.07 40.74
CA LEU A 119 21.63 1.48 39.70
C LEU A 119 21.75 -0.05 39.66
N VAL A 120 22.96 -0.61 39.75
CA VAL A 120 23.18 -2.08 39.81
C VAL A 120 22.50 -2.70 41.02
N ALA A 121 22.52 -2.02 42.17
CA ALA A 121 21.89 -2.52 43.39
C ALA A 121 20.36 -2.61 43.30
N ILE A 122 19.73 -1.73 42.51
CA ILE A 122 18.27 -1.64 42.41
C ILE A 122 17.69 -2.24 41.13
N ILE A 123 18.51 -2.61 40.14
CA ILE A 123 18.01 -2.98 38.81
C ILE A 123 17.17 -4.26 38.81
N ASP A 124 17.52 -5.22 39.67
CA ASP A 124 16.75 -6.44 39.89
C ASP A 124 15.37 -6.14 40.49
N GLN A 125 15.34 -5.31 41.54
CA GLN A 125 14.09 -4.85 42.14
C GLN A 125 13.24 -4.06 41.14
N THR A 126 13.87 -3.20 40.32
CA THR A 126 13.18 -2.40 39.30
C THR A 126 12.48 -3.30 38.27
N TRP A 127 13.13 -4.40 37.85
CA TRP A 127 12.51 -5.39 36.97
C TRP A 127 11.36 -6.15 37.67
N SER A 128 11.58 -6.59 38.91
CA SER A 128 10.57 -7.30 39.71
C SER A 128 9.30 -6.46 39.96
N ASP A 129 9.49 -5.17 40.27
CA ASP A 129 8.40 -4.21 40.45
C ASP A 129 7.65 -4.00 39.14
N LEU A 130 8.36 -3.80 38.01
CA LEU A 130 7.75 -3.65 36.69
C LEU A 130 6.96 -4.90 36.29
N TYR A 131 7.51 -6.09 36.53
CA TYR A 131 6.84 -7.36 36.24
C TYR A 131 5.56 -7.50 37.08
N THR A 132 5.62 -7.14 38.36
CA THR A 132 4.44 -7.16 39.26
C THR A 132 3.40 -6.14 38.84
N GLU A 133 3.81 -4.91 38.52
CA GLU A 133 2.95 -3.84 38.01
C GLU A 133 2.24 -4.29 36.74
N SER A 134 2.94 -4.98 35.82
CA SER A 134 2.34 -5.48 34.57
C SER A 134 1.16 -6.43 34.80
N ARG A 135 1.27 -7.30 35.82
CA ARG A 135 0.20 -8.23 36.20
C ARG A 135 -0.98 -7.51 36.88
N GLN A 136 -0.70 -6.47 37.66
CA GLN A 136 -1.74 -5.66 38.30
C GLN A 136 -2.53 -4.88 37.25
N VAL A 137 -1.84 -4.28 36.28
CA VAL A 137 -2.47 -3.57 35.15
C VAL A 137 -3.28 -4.55 34.30
N ASP A 138 -2.76 -5.73 33.94
CA ASP A 138 -3.54 -6.72 33.21
C ASP A 138 -4.82 -7.14 33.95
N HIS A 139 -4.74 -7.25 35.28
CA HIS A 139 -5.90 -7.56 36.11
C HIS A 139 -6.91 -6.40 36.15
N SER A 140 -6.46 -5.16 36.31
CA SER A 140 -7.35 -3.99 36.33
C SER A 140 -8.03 -3.74 34.98
N LEU A 141 -7.37 -4.11 33.88
CA LEU A 141 -7.91 -4.01 32.53
C LEU A 141 -8.98 -5.06 32.22
N LYS A 142 -9.29 -6.02 33.11
CA LYS A 142 -10.30 -7.05 32.83
C LYS A 142 -11.68 -6.47 32.52
N ASP A 143 -12.15 -5.52 33.31
CA ASP A 143 -13.48 -4.93 33.09
C ASP A 143 -13.47 -3.93 31.93
N VAL A 144 -12.34 -3.26 31.72
CA VAL A 144 -12.09 -2.43 30.52
C VAL A 144 -12.19 -3.29 29.27
N LYS A 145 -11.47 -4.42 29.19
CA LYS A 145 -11.53 -5.38 28.07
C LYS A 145 -12.96 -5.85 27.80
N LYS A 146 -13.75 -6.16 28.84
CA LYS A 146 -15.16 -6.54 28.68
C LYS A 146 -16.00 -5.39 28.09
N SER A 147 -15.83 -4.17 28.59
CA SER A 147 -16.53 -3.00 28.06
C SER A 147 -16.16 -2.73 26.60
N PHE A 148 -14.87 -2.73 26.26
CA PHE A 148 -14.40 -2.61 24.88
C PHE A 148 -14.90 -3.75 23.99
N ALA A 149 -15.04 -4.97 24.51
CA ALA A 149 -15.60 -6.08 23.75
C ALA A 149 -17.09 -5.89 23.41
N VAL A 150 -17.88 -5.30 24.32
CA VAL A 150 -19.27 -4.95 24.03
C VAL A 150 -19.33 -3.86 22.96
N ILE A 151 -18.56 -2.78 23.13
CA ILE A 151 -18.49 -1.65 22.18
C ILE A 151 -18.03 -2.15 20.79
N THR A 152 -17.03 -3.03 20.74
CA THR A 152 -16.52 -3.58 19.47
C THR A 152 -17.58 -4.39 18.76
N LYS A 153 -18.36 -5.21 19.47
CA LYS A 153 -19.48 -5.96 18.87
C LYS A 153 -20.57 -5.05 18.35
N GLU A 154 -20.91 -3.98 19.06
CA GLU A 154 -21.88 -2.98 18.60
C GLU A 154 -21.40 -2.30 17.32
N LYS A 155 -20.13 -1.88 17.28
CA LYS A 155 -19.52 -1.29 16.08
C LYS A 155 -19.45 -2.25 14.90
N VAL A 156 -19.22 -3.54 15.14
CA VAL A 156 -19.25 -4.56 14.07
C VAL A 156 -20.66 -4.67 13.48
N GLU A 157 -21.70 -4.63 14.29
CA GLU A 157 -23.08 -4.66 13.78
C GLU A 157 -23.45 -3.37 13.04
N GLU A 158 -23.01 -2.20 13.52
CA GLU A 158 -23.14 -0.92 12.79
C GLU A 158 -22.40 -0.97 11.45
N PHE A 159 -21.15 -1.45 11.45
CA PHE A 159 -20.34 -1.62 10.25
C PHE A 159 -21.02 -2.52 9.22
N ARG A 160 -21.63 -3.63 9.66
CA ARG A 160 -22.38 -4.53 8.75
C ARG A 160 -23.56 -3.82 8.09
N GLN A 161 -24.26 -2.95 8.81
CA GLN A 161 -25.32 -2.13 8.23
C GLN A 161 -24.76 -1.12 7.22
N ASN A 162 -23.65 -0.45 7.56
CA ASN A 162 -22.97 0.49 6.67
C ASN A 162 -22.50 -0.18 5.37
N VAL A 163 -21.92 -1.39 5.46
CA VAL A 163 -21.52 -2.17 4.29
C VAL A 163 -22.74 -2.53 3.44
N SER A 164 -23.86 -2.94 4.04
CA SER A 164 -25.08 -3.24 3.30
C SER A 164 -25.62 -2.01 2.56
N ILE A 165 -25.66 -0.85 3.23
CA ILE A 165 -26.10 0.42 2.62
C ILE A 165 -25.16 0.81 1.46
N PHE A 166 -23.84 0.70 1.66
CA PHE A 166 -22.87 0.99 0.63
C PHE A 166 -22.99 0.02 -0.55
N ALA A 167 -23.19 -1.27 -0.30
CA ALA A 167 -23.38 -2.28 -1.34
C ALA A 167 -24.63 -2.02 -2.18
N GLU A 168 -25.75 -1.65 -1.55
CA GLU A 168 -26.95 -1.22 -2.26
C GLU A 168 -26.69 0.02 -3.12
N SER A 169 -26.03 1.03 -2.57
CA SER A 169 -25.65 2.23 -3.33
C SER A 169 -24.73 1.90 -4.50
N PHE A 170 -23.72 1.05 -4.30
CA PHE A 170 -22.77 0.62 -5.32
C PHE A 170 -23.47 -0.15 -6.46
N ASN A 171 -24.41 -1.03 -6.13
CA ASN A 171 -25.14 -1.83 -7.12
C ASN A 171 -26.17 -1.00 -7.93
N LEU A 172 -26.77 0.03 -7.33
CA LEU A 172 -27.83 0.82 -7.95
C LEU A 172 -27.34 2.12 -8.60
N HIS A 173 -26.33 2.75 -8.01
CA HIS A 173 -25.86 4.09 -8.35
C HIS A 173 -24.34 4.14 -8.53
N GLY A 174 -23.63 3.01 -8.43
CA GLY A 174 -22.20 2.95 -8.59
C GLY A 174 -21.76 3.04 -10.05
N PRO A 175 -20.44 3.08 -10.31
CA PRO A 175 -19.88 3.19 -11.65
C PRO A 175 -20.28 2.03 -12.56
N GLY A 176 -20.65 0.87 -11.99
CA GLY A 176 -21.14 -0.29 -12.73
C GLY A 176 -22.61 -0.20 -13.19
N ALA A 177 -23.38 0.74 -12.64
CA ALA A 177 -24.85 0.80 -12.75
C ALA A 177 -25.37 1.95 -13.64
N VAL A 178 -24.47 2.64 -14.34
CA VAL A 178 -24.80 3.83 -15.15
C VAL A 178 -25.39 3.50 -16.54
N GLY A 179 -25.42 2.22 -16.92
CA GLY A 179 -25.89 1.82 -18.25
C GLY A 179 -24.95 2.30 -19.35
N GLU A 180 -25.53 2.94 -20.37
CA GLU A 180 -24.80 3.50 -21.53
C GLU A 180 -24.05 4.81 -21.21
N ASP A 181 -24.37 5.48 -20.10
CA ASP A 181 -23.74 6.75 -19.69
C ASP A 181 -22.39 6.50 -18.98
N LEU A 182 -21.41 6.05 -19.76
CA LEU A 182 -20.06 5.72 -19.30
C LEU A 182 -19.33 6.96 -18.74
N ASP A 183 -19.67 8.16 -19.21
CA ASP A 183 -19.10 9.41 -18.71
C ASP A 183 -19.51 9.69 -17.28
N LYS A 184 -20.79 9.50 -16.96
CA LYS A 184 -21.26 9.58 -15.58
C LYS A 184 -20.56 8.55 -14.71
N GLY A 185 -20.39 7.33 -15.19
CA GLY A 185 -19.67 6.26 -14.48
C GLY A 185 -18.23 6.63 -14.13
N LEU A 186 -17.49 7.16 -15.11
CA LEU A 186 -16.13 7.65 -14.90
C LEU A 186 -16.10 8.81 -13.87
N SER A 187 -17.05 9.74 -13.94
CA SER A 187 -17.08 10.92 -13.05
C SER A 187 -17.33 10.58 -11.57
N ILE A 188 -18.02 9.48 -11.28
CA ILE A 188 -18.32 9.04 -9.91
C ILE A 188 -17.35 7.97 -9.39
N MET A 189 -16.43 7.49 -10.23
CA MET A 189 -15.52 6.40 -9.93
C MET A 189 -14.65 6.70 -8.70
N ASP A 190 -13.96 7.84 -8.71
CA ASP A 190 -13.04 8.24 -7.65
C ASP A 190 -13.73 8.35 -6.29
N LYS A 191 -14.96 8.89 -6.27
CA LYS A 191 -15.77 8.99 -5.06
C LYS A 191 -16.03 7.62 -4.44
N TYR A 192 -16.46 6.65 -5.25
CA TYR A 192 -16.75 5.31 -4.72
C TYR A 192 -15.48 4.54 -4.33
N GLU A 193 -14.33 4.81 -4.96
CA GLU A 193 -13.04 4.27 -4.52
C GLU A 193 -12.62 4.85 -3.16
N GLU A 194 -12.79 6.15 -2.94
CA GLU A 194 -12.54 6.78 -1.63
C GLU A 194 -13.46 6.23 -0.55
N ASP A 195 -14.75 6.08 -0.84
CA ASP A 195 -15.72 5.56 0.11
C ASP A 195 -15.46 4.07 0.42
N LEU A 196 -15.08 3.27 -0.58
CA LEU A 196 -14.63 1.89 -0.38
C LEU A 196 -13.36 1.83 0.47
N ALA A 197 -12.39 2.72 0.24
CA ALA A 197 -11.15 2.76 1.03
C ALA A 197 -11.44 3.03 2.52
N LYS A 198 -12.40 3.90 2.83
CA LYS A 198 -12.85 4.14 4.22
C LYS A 198 -13.45 2.88 4.84
N ILE A 199 -14.33 2.17 4.11
CA ILE A 199 -14.95 0.93 4.56
C ILE A 199 -13.89 -0.16 4.83
N VAL A 200 -12.90 -0.28 3.95
CA VAL A 200 -11.81 -1.25 4.10
C VAL A 200 -10.94 -0.91 5.32
N ALA A 201 -10.60 0.37 5.52
CA ALA A 201 -9.85 0.81 6.69
C ALA A 201 -10.62 0.52 7.99
N GLU A 202 -11.92 0.83 8.03
CA GLU A 202 -12.77 0.54 9.18
C GLU A 202 -12.85 -0.99 9.45
N TRP A 203 -12.97 -1.81 8.40
CA TRP A 203 -12.95 -3.27 8.52
C TRP A 203 -11.65 -3.80 9.11
N GLU A 204 -10.50 -3.27 8.68
CA GLU A 204 -9.19 -3.65 9.21
C GLU A 204 -9.02 -3.24 10.68
N GLU A 205 -9.50 -2.04 11.06
CA GLU A 205 -9.49 -1.57 12.44
C GLU A 205 -10.35 -2.47 13.34
N LEU A 206 -11.58 -2.80 12.93
CA LEU A 206 -12.47 -3.69 13.67
C LEU A 206 -11.90 -5.11 13.78
N THR A 207 -11.35 -5.65 12.69
CA THR A 207 -10.69 -6.96 12.69
C THR A 207 -9.51 -7.00 13.67
N ASN A 208 -8.74 -5.92 13.74
CA ASN A 208 -7.64 -5.79 14.70
C ASN A 208 -8.13 -5.69 16.15
N ALA A 209 -9.24 -4.98 16.39
CA ALA A 209 -9.90 -4.89 17.68
C ALA A 209 -10.42 -6.26 18.15
N GLU A 210 -11.09 -7.01 17.27
CA GLU A 210 -11.58 -8.35 17.56
C GLU A 210 -10.44 -9.31 17.94
N LYS A 211 -9.35 -9.31 17.17
CA LYS A 211 -8.15 -10.11 17.49
C LYS A 211 -7.53 -9.74 18.83
N LEU A 212 -7.46 -8.44 19.14
CA LEU A 212 -6.87 -7.95 20.40
C LEU A 212 -7.67 -8.41 21.63
N LEU A 213 -8.99 -8.48 21.48
CA LEU A 213 -9.92 -8.81 22.56
C LEU A 213 -10.26 -10.31 22.60
N ASP A 214 -9.53 -11.14 21.86
CA ASP A 214 -9.78 -12.57 21.70
C ASP A 214 -11.24 -12.88 21.27
N LEU A 215 -11.83 -12.01 20.45
CA LEU A 215 -13.15 -12.19 19.87
C LEU A 215 -13.07 -12.97 18.56
N PRO A 216 -14.14 -13.70 18.17
CA PRO A 216 -14.22 -14.30 16.84
C PRO A 216 -14.12 -13.22 15.77
N VAL A 217 -13.19 -13.39 14.82
CA VAL A 217 -13.01 -12.43 13.72
C VAL A 217 -14.19 -12.49 12.77
N THR A 218 -14.80 -11.34 12.52
CA THR A 218 -15.94 -11.20 11.61
C THR A 218 -15.46 -11.11 10.16
N VAL A 219 -15.88 -12.08 9.34
CA VAL A 219 -15.59 -12.10 7.90
C VAL A 219 -16.69 -11.34 7.16
N CYS A 220 -16.29 -10.39 6.29
CA CYS A 220 -17.21 -9.62 5.47
C CYS A 220 -16.98 -9.90 3.98
N PRO A 221 -17.56 -10.96 3.40
CA PRO A 221 -17.34 -11.34 2.00
C PRO A 221 -17.82 -10.28 1.00
N GLU A 222 -18.77 -9.44 1.40
CA GLU A 222 -19.30 -8.35 0.59
C GLU A 222 -18.24 -7.27 0.29
N VAL A 223 -17.43 -6.90 1.28
CA VAL A 223 -16.32 -5.95 1.09
C VAL A 223 -15.33 -6.49 0.06
N THR A 224 -14.94 -7.76 0.20
CA THR A 224 -14.03 -8.41 -0.76
C THR A 224 -14.61 -8.49 -2.17
N ARG A 225 -15.92 -8.77 -2.30
CA ARG A 225 -16.62 -8.76 -3.59
C ARG A 225 -16.57 -7.36 -4.21
N ILE A 226 -16.93 -6.32 -3.46
CA ILE A 226 -16.97 -4.95 -3.97
C ILE A 226 -15.57 -4.44 -4.32
N GLN A 227 -14.53 -4.78 -3.55
CA GLN A 227 -13.14 -4.48 -3.90
C GLN A 227 -12.74 -5.09 -5.25
N LYS A 228 -13.12 -6.34 -5.47
CA LYS A 228 -12.86 -7.04 -6.72
C LYS A 228 -13.60 -6.39 -7.89
N ASP A 229 -14.88 -6.10 -7.71
CA ASP A 229 -15.71 -5.47 -8.75
C ASP A 229 -15.20 -4.06 -9.07
N MET A 230 -14.84 -3.27 -8.06
CA MET A 230 -14.26 -1.93 -8.23
C MET A 230 -12.95 -1.96 -9.02
N SER A 231 -12.04 -2.89 -8.69
CA SER A 231 -10.80 -3.07 -9.43
C SER A 231 -11.06 -3.47 -10.89
N GLY A 232 -12.09 -4.29 -11.14
CA GLY A 232 -12.52 -4.63 -12.50
C GLY A 232 -13.09 -3.44 -13.25
N LEU A 233 -13.96 -2.66 -12.60
CA LEU A 233 -14.53 -1.43 -13.17
C LEU A 233 -13.43 -0.45 -13.56
N ARG A 234 -12.40 -0.24 -12.71
CA ARG A 234 -11.28 0.64 -13.02
C ARG A 234 -10.54 0.20 -14.28
N GLN A 235 -10.30 -1.10 -14.45
CA GLN A 235 -9.67 -1.62 -15.66
C GLN A 235 -10.50 -1.36 -16.92
N ALA A 236 -11.81 -1.56 -16.87
CA ALA A 236 -12.70 -1.27 -17.99
C ALA A 236 -12.76 0.24 -18.29
N TYR A 237 -12.87 1.08 -17.26
CA TYR A 237 -12.90 2.53 -17.40
C TYR A 237 -11.59 3.12 -17.92
N ASN A 238 -10.43 2.52 -17.61
CA ASN A 238 -9.16 2.94 -18.21
C ASN A 238 -9.15 2.74 -19.73
N VAL A 239 -9.77 1.65 -20.24
CA VAL A 239 -9.92 1.45 -21.69
C VAL A 239 -10.86 2.49 -22.28
N TYR A 240 -11.97 2.78 -21.59
CA TYR A 240 -12.92 3.81 -22.01
C TYR A 240 -12.28 5.21 -22.05
N GLU A 241 -11.56 5.60 -21.02
CA GLU A 241 -10.88 6.91 -20.94
C GLU A 241 -9.87 7.07 -22.08
N ALA A 242 -9.03 6.07 -22.33
CA ALA A 242 -8.09 6.09 -23.44
C ALA A 242 -8.80 6.17 -24.81
N GLN A 243 -9.91 5.45 -24.97
CA GLN A 243 -10.73 5.50 -26.18
C GLN A 243 -11.40 6.87 -26.35
N LYS A 244 -11.91 7.47 -25.27
CA LYS A 244 -12.54 8.78 -25.25
C LYS A 244 -11.55 9.88 -25.63
N GLU A 245 -10.36 9.87 -25.05
CA GLU A 245 -9.27 10.79 -25.39
C GLU A 245 -8.80 10.64 -26.85
N ALA A 246 -8.75 9.41 -27.36
CA ALA A 246 -8.43 9.15 -28.75
C ALA A 246 -9.54 9.70 -29.67
N LYS A 247 -10.81 9.43 -29.35
CA LYS A 247 -11.96 9.94 -30.10
C LYS A 247 -12.01 11.46 -30.12
N ALA A 248 -11.75 12.12 -28.99
CA ALA A 248 -11.69 13.58 -28.92
C ALA A 248 -10.63 14.16 -29.87
N ARG A 249 -9.43 13.56 -29.92
CA ARG A 249 -8.37 13.96 -30.86
C ARG A 249 -8.76 13.72 -32.32
N TRP A 250 -9.44 12.62 -32.62
CA TRP A 250 -9.90 12.32 -33.98
C TRP A 250 -11.01 13.27 -34.42
N SER A 251 -11.93 13.65 -33.54
CA SER A 251 -13.01 14.59 -33.80
C SER A 251 -12.52 15.94 -34.34
N GLU A 252 -11.37 16.41 -33.86
CA GLU A 252 -10.74 17.67 -34.30
C GLU A 252 -10.02 17.57 -35.66
N THR A 253 -9.84 16.36 -36.19
CA THR A 253 -9.11 16.14 -37.45
C THR A 253 -9.95 16.57 -38.66
N LEU A 254 -9.36 17.35 -39.57
CA LEU A 254 -10.00 17.74 -40.82
C LEU A 254 -10.37 16.52 -41.67
N TRP A 255 -11.55 16.54 -42.30
CA TRP A 255 -12.04 15.45 -43.13
C TRP A 255 -11.06 15.09 -44.25
N VAL A 256 -10.43 16.10 -44.87
CA VAL A 256 -9.43 15.88 -45.93
C VAL A 256 -8.22 15.07 -45.46
N ASP A 257 -7.74 15.35 -44.25
CA ASP A 257 -6.54 14.72 -43.67
C ASP A 257 -6.85 13.41 -42.92
N LEU A 258 -8.13 13.04 -42.82
CA LEU A 258 -8.57 11.89 -42.05
C LEU A 258 -8.05 10.57 -42.65
N ASP A 259 -7.30 9.81 -41.87
CA ASP A 259 -6.89 8.43 -42.18
C ASP A 259 -7.85 7.44 -41.52
N ILE A 260 -8.77 6.91 -42.31
CA ILE A 260 -9.82 5.99 -41.82
C ILE A 260 -9.23 4.63 -41.45
N GLN A 261 -8.18 4.17 -42.13
CA GLN A 261 -7.52 2.90 -41.79
C GLN A 261 -6.86 2.99 -40.42
N MET A 262 -6.19 4.12 -40.14
CA MET A 262 -5.62 4.39 -38.82
C MET A 262 -6.71 4.35 -37.73
N LEU A 263 -7.88 4.96 -37.97
CA LEU A 263 -8.98 4.92 -37.00
C LEU A 263 -9.50 3.49 -36.76
N GLN A 264 -9.66 2.70 -37.83
CA GLN A 264 -10.08 1.30 -37.75
C GLN A 264 -9.08 0.45 -36.95
N ASP A 265 -7.78 0.64 -37.17
CA ASP A 265 -6.73 -0.08 -36.44
C ASP A 265 -6.71 0.29 -34.95
N ASN A 266 -6.90 1.58 -34.63
CA ASN A 266 -6.95 2.04 -33.23
C ASN A 266 -8.19 1.51 -32.49
N ILE A 267 -9.38 1.55 -33.10
CA ILE A 267 -10.59 1.04 -32.43
C ILE A 267 -10.51 -0.47 -32.22
N GLU A 268 -9.98 -1.23 -33.19
CA GLU A 268 -9.74 -2.67 -33.01
C GLU A 268 -8.69 -2.94 -31.92
N GLY A 269 -7.70 -2.05 -31.77
CA GLY A 269 -6.76 -2.04 -30.65
C GLY A 269 -7.45 -1.91 -29.29
N PHE A 270 -8.42 -0.99 -29.15
CA PHE A 270 -9.20 -0.83 -27.92
C PHE A 270 -10.12 -2.04 -27.64
N ILE A 271 -10.82 -2.55 -28.66
CA ILE A 271 -11.64 -3.78 -28.56
C ILE A 271 -10.78 -4.97 -28.11
N LYS A 272 -9.58 -5.12 -28.68
CA LYS A 272 -8.63 -6.16 -28.28
C LYS A 272 -8.17 -5.98 -26.83
N SER A 273 -7.90 -4.75 -26.42
CA SER A 273 -7.51 -4.43 -25.04
C SER A 273 -8.61 -4.82 -24.05
N LEU A 274 -9.88 -4.49 -24.36
CA LEU A 274 -11.03 -4.92 -23.58
C LEU A 274 -11.16 -6.46 -23.54
N ARG A 275 -10.95 -7.15 -24.67
CA ARG A 275 -10.99 -8.62 -24.75
C ARG A 275 -9.86 -9.32 -23.98
N GLN A 276 -8.73 -8.66 -23.78
CA GLN A 276 -7.61 -9.15 -22.98
C GLN A 276 -7.84 -9.03 -21.48
N LEU A 277 -8.84 -8.26 -21.03
CA LEU A 277 -9.19 -8.17 -19.62
C LEU A 277 -9.65 -9.54 -19.06
N PRO A 278 -9.47 -9.75 -17.75
CA PRO A 278 -9.93 -10.97 -17.08
C PRO A 278 -11.42 -11.27 -17.34
N LYS A 279 -11.78 -12.56 -17.34
CA LYS A 279 -13.15 -13.02 -17.71
C LYS A 279 -14.24 -12.41 -16.85
N ASP A 280 -13.97 -12.28 -15.56
CA ASP A 280 -14.83 -11.63 -14.57
C ASP A 280 -15.00 -10.14 -14.82
N VAL A 281 -13.94 -9.43 -15.21
CA VAL A 281 -14.02 -8.01 -15.61
C VAL A 281 -14.87 -7.85 -16.87
N ARG A 282 -14.67 -8.71 -17.86
CA ARG A 282 -15.47 -8.70 -19.10
C ARG A 282 -16.95 -9.08 -18.89
N ALA A 283 -17.27 -9.73 -17.77
CA ALA A 283 -18.65 -10.04 -17.42
C ALA A 283 -19.38 -8.86 -16.74
N LEU A 284 -18.68 -7.78 -16.41
CA LEU A 284 -19.28 -6.58 -15.82
C LEU A 284 -20.17 -5.86 -16.86
N PRO A 285 -21.32 -5.28 -16.46
CA PRO A 285 -22.20 -4.55 -17.37
C PRO A 285 -21.51 -3.44 -18.17
N VAL A 286 -20.58 -2.70 -17.54
CA VAL A 286 -19.81 -1.62 -18.19
C VAL A 286 -18.98 -2.14 -19.37
N ALA A 287 -18.40 -3.33 -19.26
CA ALA A 287 -17.63 -3.92 -20.35
C ALA A 287 -18.51 -4.23 -21.57
N PHE A 288 -19.77 -4.62 -21.35
CA PHE A 288 -20.74 -4.83 -22.42
C PHE A 288 -21.09 -3.52 -23.14
N PHE A 289 -21.42 -2.45 -22.40
CA PHE A 289 -21.75 -1.15 -23.00
C PHE A 289 -20.54 -0.55 -23.73
N LEU A 290 -19.34 -0.69 -23.16
CA LEU A 290 -18.10 -0.24 -23.80
C LEU A 290 -17.82 -1.00 -25.10
N ASP A 291 -17.94 -2.33 -25.10
CA ASP A 291 -17.77 -3.13 -26.33
C ASP A 291 -18.81 -2.74 -27.39
N ALA A 292 -20.08 -2.58 -27.01
CA ALA A 292 -21.14 -2.16 -27.92
C ALA A 292 -20.83 -0.79 -28.55
N SER A 293 -20.46 0.21 -27.74
CA SER A 293 -20.10 1.56 -28.21
C SER A 293 -18.90 1.56 -29.16
N MET A 294 -17.87 0.75 -28.88
CA MET A 294 -16.72 0.62 -29.77
C MET A 294 -17.05 -0.08 -31.08
N ASN A 295 -17.90 -1.11 -31.05
CA ASN A 295 -18.34 -1.80 -32.27
C ASN A 295 -19.23 -0.88 -33.14
N GLU A 296 -20.14 -0.12 -32.54
CA GLU A 296 -20.95 0.88 -33.25
C GLU A 296 -20.07 1.94 -33.92
N PHE A 297 -19.06 2.46 -33.21
CA PHE A 297 -18.10 3.39 -33.80
C PHE A 297 -17.33 2.73 -34.95
N ARG A 298 -16.88 1.47 -34.80
CA ARG A 298 -16.21 0.73 -35.87
C ARG A 298 -17.09 0.56 -37.11
N GLU A 299 -18.37 0.24 -36.94
CA GLU A 299 -19.33 0.16 -38.05
C GLU A 299 -19.52 1.51 -38.74
N SER A 300 -19.57 2.60 -37.96
CA SER A 300 -19.64 3.96 -38.52
C SER A 300 -18.40 4.30 -39.36
N LEU A 301 -17.20 3.85 -38.98
CA LEU A 301 -15.97 4.08 -39.74
C LEU A 301 -16.00 3.40 -41.12
N ALA A 302 -16.64 2.23 -41.25
CA ALA A 302 -16.79 1.58 -42.54
C ALA A 302 -17.63 2.43 -43.51
N LEU A 303 -18.69 3.07 -43.01
CA LEU A 303 -19.51 3.99 -43.81
C LEU A 303 -18.76 5.27 -44.18
N LEU A 304 -17.93 5.78 -43.26
CA LEU A 304 -17.06 6.91 -43.56
C LEU A 304 -16.03 6.57 -44.65
N GLN A 305 -15.57 5.31 -44.71
CA GLN A 305 -14.66 4.85 -45.75
C GLN A 305 -15.31 4.93 -47.14
N ASP A 306 -16.56 4.49 -47.26
CA ASP A 306 -17.34 4.59 -48.50
C ASP A 306 -17.51 6.06 -48.92
N LEU A 307 -17.74 6.96 -47.95
CA LEU A 307 -17.89 8.40 -48.18
C LEU A 307 -16.58 9.13 -48.49
N LYS A 308 -15.42 8.49 -48.32
CA LYS A 308 -14.12 9.01 -48.77
C LYS A 308 -13.72 8.52 -50.16
N HIS A 309 -14.56 7.75 -50.83
CA HIS A 309 -14.24 7.23 -52.16
C HIS A 309 -14.02 8.38 -53.16
N GLU A 310 -12.95 8.29 -53.94
CA GLU A 310 -12.56 9.30 -54.96
C GLU A 310 -13.57 9.51 -56.09
N ALA A 311 -14.63 8.70 -56.14
CA ALA A 311 -15.68 8.79 -57.15
C ALA A 311 -16.74 9.82 -56.76
N LEU A 312 -16.81 10.18 -55.48
CA LEU A 312 -17.75 11.17 -54.99
C LEU A 312 -17.37 12.58 -55.48
N ARG A 313 -18.40 13.38 -55.73
CA ARG A 313 -18.38 14.72 -56.33
C ARG A 313 -19.46 15.54 -55.63
N ASP A 314 -19.45 16.85 -55.77
CA ASP A 314 -20.40 17.75 -55.10
C ASP A 314 -21.87 17.33 -55.28
N ARG A 315 -22.25 16.88 -56.49
CA ARG A 315 -23.61 16.34 -56.78
C ARG A 315 -24.03 15.18 -55.87
N HIS A 316 -23.10 14.28 -55.52
CA HIS A 316 -23.37 13.12 -54.67
C HIS A 316 -23.55 13.53 -53.20
N TRP A 317 -22.84 14.58 -52.78
CA TRP A 317 -23.02 15.18 -51.46
C TRP A 317 -24.34 15.93 -51.35
N GLU A 318 -24.76 16.63 -52.41
CA GLU A 318 -26.09 17.24 -52.52
C GLU A 318 -27.21 16.19 -52.45
N GLU A 319 -27.07 15.08 -53.19
CA GLU A 319 -28.03 13.96 -53.14
C GLU A 319 -28.08 13.31 -51.75
N LEU A 320 -26.91 13.11 -51.11
CA LEU A 320 -26.84 12.60 -49.75
C LEU A 320 -27.62 13.52 -48.80
N MET A 321 -27.35 14.83 -48.84
CA MET A 321 -28.04 15.83 -48.03
C MET A 321 -29.56 15.82 -48.24
N GLU A 322 -30.02 15.70 -49.48
CA GLU A 322 -31.44 15.62 -49.81
C GLU A 322 -32.09 14.35 -49.22
N ARG A 323 -31.43 13.19 -49.37
CA ARG A 323 -31.97 11.90 -48.93
C ARG A 323 -31.89 11.68 -47.42
N THR A 324 -30.94 12.30 -46.73
CA THR A 324 -30.80 12.21 -45.26
C THR A 324 -31.50 13.36 -44.54
N GLY A 325 -31.93 14.41 -45.25
CA GLY A 325 -32.55 15.59 -44.67
C GLY A 325 -31.57 16.45 -43.86
N THR A 326 -30.26 16.29 -44.07
CA THR A 326 -29.20 17.05 -43.40
C THR A 326 -28.65 18.11 -44.35
N SER A 327 -28.33 19.31 -43.86
CA SER A 327 -27.73 20.39 -44.67
C SER A 327 -26.43 20.85 -44.02
N PHE A 328 -25.33 20.85 -44.77
CA PHE A 328 -24.02 21.26 -44.28
C PHE A 328 -23.12 21.78 -45.39
N GLU A 329 -22.26 22.73 -45.04
CA GLU A 329 -21.22 23.23 -45.95
C GLU A 329 -19.97 22.36 -45.82
N ILE A 330 -19.67 21.58 -46.87
CA ILE A 330 -18.41 20.84 -46.98
C ILE A 330 -17.33 21.82 -47.39
N ASN A 331 -16.80 22.57 -46.42
CA ASN A 331 -15.60 23.37 -46.63
C ASN A 331 -14.36 22.53 -46.26
N PRO A 332 -13.51 22.15 -47.23
CA PRO A 332 -12.32 21.33 -46.97
C PRO A 332 -11.37 21.90 -45.90
N ALA A 333 -11.39 23.22 -45.67
CA ALA A 333 -10.53 23.89 -44.71
C ALA A 333 -11.06 23.90 -43.27
N SER A 334 -12.33 23.55 -43.04
CA SER A 334 -12.96 23.61 -41.71
C SER A 334 -13.87 22.42 -41.37
N PHE A 335 -14.14 21.53 -42.33
CA PHE A 335 -14.98 20.37 -42.12
C PHE A 335 -14.19 19.25 -41.43
N THR A 336 -14.57 18.89 -40.20
CA THR A 336 -13.88 17.89 -39.36
C THR A 336 -14.65 16.57 -39.26
N LEU A 337 -14.03 15.54 -38.69
CA LEU A 337 -14.72 14.28 -38.35
C LEU A 337 -15.91 14.51 -37.41
N GLU A 338 -15.81 15.43 -36.46
CA GLU A 338 -16.92 15.75 -35.55
C GLU A 338 -18.17 16.17 -36.32
N ASN A 339 -18.01 17.07 -37.30
CA ASN A 339 -19.11 17.53 -38.15
C ASN A 339 -19.75 16.36 -38.92
N MET A 340 -18.92 15.41 -39.38
CA MET A 340 -19.38 14.23 -40.10
C MET A 340 -20.15 13.25 -39.21
N LEU A 341 -19.69 13.05 -37.96
CA LEU A 341 -20.37 12.19 -36.99
C LEU A 341 -21.68 12.81 -36.49
N ALA A 342 -21.75 14.13 -36.35
CA ALA A 342 -22.95 14.86 -35.94
C ALA A 342 -24.14 14.67 -36.89
N MET A 343 -23.88 14.26 -38.13
CA MET A 343 -24.92 13.96 -39.11
C MET A 343 -25.60 12.60 -38.90
N GLU A 344 -25.08 11.77 -37.98
CA GLU A 344 -25.64 10.45 -37.64
C GLU A 344 -25.84 9.54 -38.87
N LEU A 345 -24.93 9.64 -39.85
CA LEU A 345 -25.00 8.96 -41.13
C LEU A 345 -25.05 7.43 -41.05
N HIS A 346 -24.68 6.85 -39.90
CA HIS A 346 -24.87 5.44 -39.60
C HIS A 346 -26.33 4.97 -39.73
N LYS A 347 -27.30 5.87 -39.52
CA LYS A 347 -28.74 5.59 -39.71
C LYS A 347 -29.15 5.44 -41.18
N TYR A 348 -28.30 5.90 -42.11
CA TYR A 348 -28.55 5.95 -43.54
C TYR A 348 -27.56 5.10 -44.34
N ALA A 349 -27.01 4.04 -43.74
CA ALA A 349 -26.03 3.14 -44.37
C ALA A 349 -26.41 2.68 -45.79
N ASN A 350 -27.67 2.30 -46.00
CA ASN A 350 -28.16 1.87 -47.32
C ASN A 350 -28.14 3.01 -48.35
N VAL A 351 -28.49 4.23 -47.94
CA VAL A 351 -28.49 5.41 -48.81
C VAL A 351 -27.06 5.74 -49.25
N ILE A 352 -26.12 5.68 -48.31
CA ILE A 352 -24.69 5.92 -48.57
C ILE A 352 -24.16 4.89 -49.57
N SER A 353 -24.46 3.61 -49.36
CA SER A 353 -24.03 2.52 -50.25
C SER A 353 -24.59 2.69 -51.68
N ASP A 354 -25.86 3.08 -51.82
CA ASP A 354 -26.48 3.35 -53.11
C ASP A 354 -25.76 4.49 -53.86
N ILE A 355 -25.52 5.62 -53.18
CA ILE A 355 -24.89 6.81 -53.76
C ILE A 355 -23.46 6.50 -54.17
N VAL A 356 -22.68 5.84 -53.30
CA VAL A 356 -21.29 5.46 -53.59
C VAL A 356 -21.22 4.49 -54.76
N THR A 357 -22.15 3.52 -54.84
CA THR A 357 -22.24 2.60 -55.98
C THR A 357 -22.57 3.34 -57.28
N SER A 358 -23.45 4.33 -57.25
CA SER A 358 -23.75 5.17 -58.41
C SER A 358 -22.53 5.97 -58.84
N ALA A 359 -21.86 6.64 -57.89
CA ALA A 359 -20.66 7.42 -58.12
C ALA A 359 -19.54 6.58 -58.76
N ILE A 360 -19.30 5.36 -58.29
CA ILE A 360 -18.30 4.45 -58.85
C ILE A 360 -18.65 4.07 -60.31
N LYS A 361 -19.93 3.81 -60.62
CA LYS A 361 -20.37 3.53 -61.99
C LYS A 361 -20.17 4.73 -62.90
N GLU A 362 -20.50 5.93 -62.42
CA GLU A 362 -20.29 7.18 -63.15
C GLU A 362 -18.81 7.44 -63.41
N LEU A 363 -17.95 7.28 -62.41
CA LEU A 363 -16.50 7.41 -62.58
C LEU A 363 -15.96 6.44 -63.63
N ASN A 364 -16.42 5.17 -63.64
CA ASN A 364 -16.03 4.18 -64.64
C ASN A 364 -16.46 4.55 -66.06
N ILE A 365 -17.57 5.30 -66.22
CA ILE A 365 -18.03 5.82 -67.51
C ILE A 365 -17.21 7.07 -67.90
N GLU A 366 -16.89 7.93 -66.94
CA GLU A 366 -16.11 9.16 -67.16
C GLU A 366 -14.62 8.89 -67.44
N THR A 367 -14.10 7.73 -67.02
CA THR A 367 -12.70 7.30 -67.20
C THR A 367 -12.50 6.30 -68.33
N GLN A 368 -13.58 5.86 -68.99
CA GLN A 368 -13.56 5.14 -70.28
C GLN A 368 -13.49 6.11 -71.46
#